data_AF-A0A965XJU2-F1
#
_entry.id   AF-A0A965XJU2-F1
#
_cell.length_a   1.000
_cell.length_b   1.000
_cell.length_c   1.000
_cell.angle_alpha   90.00
_cell.angle_beta   90.00
_cell.angle_gamma   90.00
#
_symmetry.space_group_name_H-M   'P 1'
#
loop_
_entity.id
_entity.type
_entity.pdbx_description
1 polymer ?
#
loop_
_entity_poly.entity_id
_entity_poly.type
_entity_poly.pdbx_seq_one_letter_code
_entity_poly.pdbx_strand_id
1 'polypeptide(L)'
;MLDVAVIGGGPAALSAALNCRQRNKTVCIFGRSLDSSLLFAAEKVDNYLGMPDVNGEELLNQFYSHAVKNGVEFQECRVTQILNVGEHYMINAENNFIEAKAIILATGLSKSKGIAGEMDYLGKGVSYCATCDGMLYRNKKVIVVSENEEGEAEANFLADICKEVLYIPLYKNIIYLKDNVKVLDAKPKAVIGAEDKLTALETDKETITCDGIFFAKNTLPPDSLVFGLKTDGKNIEVDRHMATNQPRVYAAGDCTGAPYQIAKAVGEGLVAALSAVAEIDKMKKE
;
A
#
# COMPACT_ATOMS: atom_id res chain seq x y z
N MET A 1 -20.48 -0.45 6.38
CA MET A 1 -19.98 0.51 5.37
C MET A 1 -19.49 1.79 6.04
N LEU A 2 -18.23 2.17 5.75
CA LEU A 2 -17.60 3.40 6.23
C LEU A 2 -17.99 4.60 5.34
N ASP A 3 -18.02 5.78 5.92
CA ASP A 3 -18.05 7.02 5.13
C ASP A 3 -16.69 7.21 4.44
N VAL A 4 -15.58 7.05 5.17
CA VAL A 4 -14.22 7.20 4.63
C VAL A 4 -13.33 6.04 5.08
N ALA A 5 -12.56 5.45 4.16
CA ALA A 5 -11.44 4.59 4.50
C ALA A 5 -10.11 5.30 4.23
N VAL A 6 -9.19 5.24 5.19
CA VAL A 6 -7.86 5.87 5.08
C VAL A 6 -6.81 4.78 4.95
N ILE A 7 -6.00 4.81 3.90
CA ILE A 7 -5.02 3.76 3.60
C ILE A 7 -3.61 4.26 3.93
N GLY A 8 -2.99 3.70 4.96
CA GLY A 8 -1.67 4.07 5.49
C GLY A 8 -1.71 4.43 6.98
N GLY A 9 -0.57 4.35 7.68
CA GLY A 9 -0.47 4.55 9.14
C GLY A 9 0.31 5.80 9.57
N GLY A 10 0.66 6.70 8.64
CA GLY A 10 1.52 7.87 8.92
C GLY A 10 0.78 9.13 9.39
N PRO A 11 1.50 10.26 9.56
CA PRO A 11 0.92 11.53 10.01
C PRO A 11 -0.24 12.05 9.15
N ALA A 12 -0.17 11.87 7.83
CA ALA A 12 -1.27 12.24 6.92
C ALA A 12 -2.55 11.44 7.20
N ALA A 13 -2.42 10.13 7.40
CA ALA A 13 -3.54 9.25 7.69
C ALA A 13 -4.22 9.60 9.03
N LEU A 14 -3.40 9.80 10.08
CA LEU A 14 -3.88 10.17 11.41
C LEU A 14 -4.59 11.53 11.40
N SER A 15 -4.02 12.53 10.71
CA SER A 15 -4.65 13.83 10.53
C SER A 15 -5.99 13.73 9.77
N ALA A 16 -6.02 12.95 8.69
CA ALA A 16 -7.21 12.76 7.89
C ALA A 16 -8.34 12.10 8.70
N ALA A 17 -8.05 10.97 9.35
CA ALA A 17 -9.03 10.22 10.12
C ALA A 17 -9.58 11.04 11.30
N LEU A 18 -8.72 11.75 12.04
CA LEU A 18 -9.14 12.65 13.11
C LEU A 18 -10.12 13.71 12.59
N ASN A 19 -9.82 14.33 11.45
CA ASN A 19 -10.68 15.35 10.86
C ASN A 19 -12.00 14.82 10.30
N CYS A 20 -12.03 13.58 9.80
CA CYS A 20 -13.25 12.87 9.44
C CYS A 20 -14.11 12.60 10.69
N ARG A 21 -13.51 12.11 11.78
CA ARG A 21 -14.21 11.86 13.05
C ARG A 21 -14.82 13.11 13.65
N GLN A 22 -14.09 14.22 13.67
CA GLN A 22 -14.59 15.52 14.16
C GLN A 22 -15.81 16.04 13.37
N ARG A 23 -16.05 15.52 12.16
CA ARG A 23 -17.21 15.83 11.31
C ARG A 23 -18.26 14.73 11.31
N ASN A 24 -18.26 13.89 12.35
CA ASN A 24 -19.20 12.80 12.58
C ASN A 24 -19.27 11.79 11.42
N LYS A 25 -18.13 11.52 10.75
CA LYS A 25 -18.04 10.43 9.77
C LYS A 25 -17.57 9.14 10.43
N THR A 26 -18.05 8.01 9.92
CA THR A 26 -17.43 6.71 10.22
C THR A 26 -16.15 6.58 9.41
N VAL A 27 -15.03 6.32 10.08
CA VAL A 27 -13.71 6.21 9.44
C VAL A 27 -12.85 5.18 10.14
N CYS A 28 -12.12 4.41 9.35
CA CYS A 28 -11.11 3.47 9.82
C CYS A 28 -9.81 3.72 9.02
N ILE A 29 -8.69 3.64 9.73
CA ILE A 29 -7.36 3.60 9.14
C ILE A 29 -6.98 2.13 8.89
N PHE A 30 -6.55 1.82 7.68
CA PHE A 30 -5.99 0.53 7.30
C PHE A 30 -4.51 0.73 6.98
N GLY A 31 -3.63 0.18 7.79
CA GLY A 31 -2.19 0.34 7.57
C GLY A 31 -1.38 -0.69 8.35
N ARG A 32 -0.07 -0.70 8.09
CA ARG A 32 0.88 -1.47 8.90
C ARG A 32 1.04 -0.83 10.29
N SER A 33 1.65 -1.55 11.21
CA SER A 33 2.03 -1.08 12.54
C SER A 33 2.76 0.29 12.48
N LEU A 34 2.61 1.11 13.53
CA LEU A 34 3.17 2.47 13.55
C LEU A 34 4.69 2.50 13.39
N ASP A 35 5.38 1.49 13.89
CA ASP A 35 6.83 1.31 13.79
C ASP A 35 7.34 1.11 12.36
N SER A 36 6.47 0.74 11.42
CA SER A 36 6.78 0.67 9.99
C SER A 36 6.90 2.05 9.31
N SER A 37 6.46 3.13 9.98
CA SER A 37 6.51 4.49 9.46
C SER A 37 7.95 5.02 9.41
N LEU A 38 8.30 5.73 8.33
CA LEU A 38 9.59 6.42 8.22
C LEU A 38 9.81 7.44 9.35
N LEU A 39 8.72 8.03 9.86
CA LEU A 39 8.82 8.94 10.99
C LEU A 39 9.26 8.21 12.26
N PHE A 40 8.80 6.99 12.50
CA PHE A 40 9.08 6.27 13.74
C PHE A 40 10.58 6.07 13.97
N ALA A 41 11.34 5.87 12.90
CA ALA A 41 12.79 5.69 12.94
C ALA A 41 13.59 7.00 13.12
N ALA A 42 12.96 8.18 13.17
CA ALA A 42 13.67 9.44 13.30
C ALA A 42 14.17 9.67 14.74
N GLU A 43 15.49 9.78 14.92
CA GLU A 43 16.11 10.00 16.24
C GLU A 43 15.75 11.38 16.84
N LYS A 44 15.48 12.38 16.00
CA LYS A 44 15.15 13.74 16.43
C LYS A 44 14.25 14.46 15.42
N VAL A 45 13.25 15.18 15.92
CA VAL A 45 12.33 16.00 15.12
C VAL A 45 12.26 17.41 15.70
N ASP A 46 12.93 18.37 15.04
CA ASP A 46 12.99 19.78 15.47
C ASP A 46 12.15 20.72 14.59
N ASN A 47 11.53 20.20 13.53
CA ASN A 47 10.84 20.98 12.50
C ASN A 47 9.30 20.82 12.52
N TYR A 48 8.74 20.31 13.62
CA TYR A 48 7.29 20.29 13.83
C TYR A 48 6.87 21.32 14.88
N LEU A 49 6.25 22.40 14.41
CA LEU A 49 5.89 23.55 15.26
C LEU A 49 5.01 23.12 16.45
N GLY A 50 5.43 23.51 17.65
CA GLY A 50 4.72 23.23 18.91
C GLY A 50 5.17 21.97 19.64
N MET A 51 6.05 21.17 19.04
CA MET A 51 6.58 19.92 19.62
C MET A 51 8.12 19.93 19.61
N PRO A 52 8.76 20.71 20.51
CA PRO A 52 10.22 20.72 20.60
C PRO A 52 10.76 19.44 21.25
N ASP A 53 12.01 19.07 20.91
CA ASP A 53 12.80 18.02 21.56
C ASP A 53 12.13 16.64 21.63
N VAL A 54 11.37 16.27 20.59
CA VAL A 54 10.77 14.94 20.45
C VAL A 54 11.51 14.11 19.42
N ASN A 55 11.54 12.79 19.62
CA ASN A 55 11.89 11.86 18.56
C ASN A 55 10.65 11.47 17.74
N GLY A 56 10.88 10.71 16.66
CA GLY A 56 9.85 10.32 15.72
C GLY A 56 8.82 9.33 16.28
N GLU A 57 9.26 8.37 17.09
CA GLU A 57 8.39 7.43 17.80
C GLU A 57 7.45 8.17 18.75
N GLU A 58 7.99 9.04 19.60
CA GLU A 58 7.22 9.85 20.56
C GLU A 58 6.17 10.71 19.86
N LEU A 59 6.57 11.38 18.78
CA LEU A 59 5.67 12.24 18.01
C LEU A 59 4.53 11.44 17.36
N LEU A 60 4.85 10.31 16.72
CA LEU A 60 3.84 9.48 16.05
C LEU A 60 2.89 8.82 17.06
N ASN A 61 3.40 8.36 18.20
CA ASN A 61 2.59 7.82 19.29
C ASN A 61 1.64 8.88 19.88
N GLN A 62 2.06 10.15 19.95
CA GLN A 62 1.19 11.24 20.36
C GLN A 62 0.08 11.50 19.34
N PHE A 63 0.38 11.50 18.04
CA PHE A 63 -0.64 11.61 16.98
C PHE A 63 -1.64 10.45 17.03
N TYR A 64 -1.15 9.22 17.15
CA TYR A 64 -1.98 8.03 17.24
C TYR A 64 -2.89 8.08 18.48
N SER A 65 -2.32 8.38 19.64
CA SER A 65 -3.07 8.52 20.89
C SER A 65 -4.16 9.59 20.80
N HIS A 66 -3.88 10.71 20.14
CA HIS A 66 -4.86 11.76 19.90
C HIS A 66 -6.00 11.27 18.99
N ALA A 67 -5.68 10.59 17.89
CA ALA A 67 -6.67 10.05 16.96
C ALA A 67 -7.59 9.02 17.64
N VAL A 68 -7.02 8.01 18.32
CA VAL A 68 -7.78 6.94 18.98
C VAL A 68 -8.64 7.46 20.13
N LYS A 69 -8.14 8.42 20.93
CA LYS A 69 -8.94 9.08 21.99
C LYS A 69 -10.17 9.80 21.43
N ASN A 70 -10.16 10.21 20.16
CA ASN A 70 -11.30 10.82 19.47
C ASN A 70 -12.13 9.79 18.68
N GLY A 71 -11.93 8.49 18.93
CA GLY A 71 -12.70 7.41 18.35
C GLY A 71 -12.34 7.10 16.89
N VAL A 72 -11.11 7.37 16.46
CA VAL A 72 -10.59 6.82 15.20
C VAL A 72 -10.29 5.33 15.41
N GLU A 73 -10.82 4.50 14.51
CA GLU A 73 -10.47 3.08 14.45
C GLU A 73 -9.19 2.90 13.62
N PHE A 74 -8.31 2.01 14.07
CA PHE A 74 -7.10 1.61 13.37
C PHE A 74 -7.09 0.11 13.26
N GLN A 75 -7.08 -0.38 12.03
CA GLN A 75 -6.95 -1.80 11.71
C GLN A 75 -5.57 -2.03 11.11
N GLU A 76 -4.77 -2.83 11.83
CA GLU A 76 -3.48 -3.26 11.33
C GLU A 76 -3.68 -4.34 10.26
N CYS A 77 -3.49 -3.96 9.00
CA CYS A 77 -3.58 -4.87 7.86
C CYS A 77 -3.03 -4.22 6.60
N ARG A 78 -2.71 -5.04 5.60
CA ARG A 78 -2.35 -4.60 4.26
C ARG A 78 -3.55 -4.50 3.34
N VAL A 79 -3.76 -3.31 2.77
CA VAL A 79 -4.69 -3.15 1.64
C VAL A 79 -3.99 -3.52 0.34
N THR A 80 -4.57 -4.48 -0.38
CA THR A 80 -3.99 -5.03 -1.62
C THR A 80 -4.70 -4.52 -2.86
N GLN A 81 -5.98 -4.16 -2.75
CA GLN A 81 -6.79 -3.71 -3.89
C GLN A 81 -7.98 -2.86 -3.44
N ILE A 82 -8.36 -1.89 -4.27
CA ILE A 82 -9.53 -1.04 -4.09
C ILE A 82 -10.29 -1.00 -5.41
N LEU A 83 -11.54 -1.44 -5.38
CA LEU A 83 -12.42 -1.55 -6.54
C LEU A 83 -13.58 -0.57 -6.44
N ASN A 84 -13.82 0.19 -7.49
CA ASN A 84 -15.02 1.01 -7.61
C ASN A 84 -16.21 0.12 -8.00
N VAL A 85 -17.27 0.13 -7.19
CA VAL A 85 -18.50 -0.65 -7.42
C VAL A 85 -19.72 0.26 -7.64
N GLY A 86 -19.48 1.48 -8.17
CA GLY A 86 -20.49 2.47 -8.51
C GLY A 86 -20.71 3.48 -7.39
N GLU A 87 -21.53 3.12 -6.41
CA GLU A 87 -21.93 4.01 -5.30
C GLU A 87 -20.86 4.11 -4.20
N HIS A 88 -19.97 3.12 -4.12
CA HIS A 88 -18.94 3.02 -3.09
C HIS A 88 -17.73 2.24 -3.62
N TYR A 89 -16.76 2.03 -2.75
CA TYR A 89 -15.54 1.26 -3.00
C TYR A 89 -15.52 0.01 -2.14
N MET A 90 -15.10 -1.10 -2.75
CA MET A 90 -14.77 -2.34 -2.07
C MET A 90 -13.25 -2.42 -1.91
N ILE A 91 -12.79 -2.53 -0.67
CA ILE A 91 -11.39 -2.53 -0.27
C ILE A 91 -11.05 -3.94 0.16
N ASN A 92 -10.06 -4.54 -0.50
CA ASN A 92 -9.47 -5.79 -0.06
C ASN A 92 -8.37 -5.49 0.97
N ALA A 93 -8.70 -5.71 2.24
CA ALA A 93 -7.78 -5.64 3.37
C ALA A 93 -7.40 -7.08 3.76
N GLU A 94 -6.35 -7.60 3.13
CA GLU A 94 -5.89 -8.98 3.21
C GLU A 94 -6.95 -10.02 2.81
N ASN A 95 -7.68 -10.57 3.79
CA ASN A 95 -8.72 -11.57 3.61
C ASN A 95 -10.12 -11.04 3.98
N ASN A 96 -10.25 -9.73 4.25
CA ASN A 96 -11.50 -9.08 4.60
C ASN A 96 -11.85 -8.02 3.57
N PHE A 97 -13.12 -8.03 3.14
CA PHE A 97 -13.66 -6.99 2.28
C PHE A 97 -14.34 -5.92 3.11
N ILE A 98 -13.93 -4.67 2.89
CA ILE A 98 -14.49 -3.50 3.57
C ILE A 98 -15.11 -2.57 2.52
N GLU A 99 -16.27 -2.02 2.85
CA GLU A 99 -16.96 -1.06 1.99
C GLU A 99 -16.79 0.38 2.55
N ALA A 100 -16.42 1.32 1.68
CA ALA A 100 -16.34 2.74 2.01
C ALA A 100 -16.82 3.65 0.88
N LYS A 101 -17.46 4.77 1.18
CA LYS A 101 -17.94 5.72 0.15
C LYS A 101 -16.81 6.54 -0.49
N ALA A 102 -15.81 6.90 0.30
CA ALA A 102 -14.62 7.62 -0.15
C ALA A 102 -13.33 6.99 0.40
N ILE A 103 -12.23 7.21 -0.32
CA ILE A 103 -10.90 6.67 -0.01
C ILE A 103 -9.91 7.82 0.14
N ILE A 104 -9.05 7.77 1.16
CA ILE A 104 -7.89 8.65 1.30
C ILE A 104 -6.62 7.78 1.28
N LEU A 105 -5.82 7.92 0.22
CA LEU A 105 -4.53 7.24 0.05
C LEU A 105 -3.43 8.04 0.76
N ALA A 106 -2.98 7.55 1.90
CA ALA A 106 -1.92 8.13 2.72
C ALA A 106 -0.75 7.14 2.90
N THR A 107 -0.38 6.46 1.81
CA THR A 107 0.56 5.33 1.78
C THR A 107 2.03 5.73 1.93
N GLY A 108 2.33 7.03 2.00
CA GLY A 108 3.68 7.54 2.17
C GLY A 108 4.55 7.35 0.91
N LEU A 109 5.87 7.34 1.11
CA LEU A 109 6.82 7.12 0.02
C LEU A 109 6.79 5.68 -0.45
N SER A 110 6.36 5.45 -1.69
CA SER A 110 6.73 4.22 -2.38
C SER A 110 8.23 4.24 -2.67
N LYS A 111 8.98 3.34 -2.02
CA LYS A 111 10.38 3.05 -2.39
C LYS A 111 10.47 2.09 -3.57
N SER A 112 9.37 1.38 -3.86
CA SER A 112 9.27 0.50 -5.02
C SER A 112 9.17 1.33 -6.29
N LYS A 113 10.28 1.47 -7.01
CA LYS A 113 10.18 1.51 -8.47
C LYS A 113 9.79 0.10 -8.91
N GLY A 114 8.60 -0.04 -9.50
CA GLY A 114 8.27 -1.26 -10.24
C GLY A 114 9.34 -1.54 -11.29
N ILE A 115 9.49 -2.80 -11.66
CA ILE A 115 10.35 -3.17 -12.79
C ILE A 115 9.56 -3.01 -14.10
N ALA A 116 10.26 -2.94 -15.24
CA ALA A 116 9.58 -2.84 -16.54
C ALA A 116 8.62 -4.03 -16.74
N GLY A 117 7.42 -3.80 -17.27
CA GLY A 117 6.42 -4.85 -17.48
C GLY A 117 5.64 -5.28 -16.23
N GLU A 118 6.03 -4.86 -15.02
CA GLU A 118 5.38 -5.30 -13.79
C GLU A 118 3.88 -4.97 -13.74
N MET A 119 3.51 -3.73 -14.12
CA MET A 119 2.12 -3.30 -14.15
C MET A 119 1.36 -3.82 -15.38
N ASP A 120 2.05 -3.97 -16.51
CA ASP A 120 1.43 -4.46 -17.75
C ASP A 120 0.88 -5.89 -17.60
N TYR A 121 1.52 -6.69 -16.74
CA TYR A 121 1.14 -8.07 -16.45
C TYR A 121 0.46 -8.26 -15.09
N LEU A 122 0.09 -7.18 -14.38
CA LEU A 122 -0.69 -7.27 -13.14
C LEU A 122 -2.05 -7.94 -13.40
N GLY A 123 -2.35 -9.01 -12.67
CA GLY A 123 -3.53 -9.86 -12.90
C GLY A 123 -3.43 -10.79 -14.12
N LYS A 124 -2.33 -10.71 -14.89
CA LYS A 124 -2.01 -11.54 -16.07
C LYS A 124 -0.81 -12.48 -15.86
N GLY A 125 -0.48 -12.75 -14.60
CA GLY A 125 0.71 -13.50 -14.20
C GLY A 125 1.48 -12.83 -13.07
N VAL A 126 1.35 -11.51 -12.90
CA VAL A 126 1.91 -10.78 -11.76
C VAL A 126 0.84 -10.61 -10.68
N SER A 127 1.21 -10.85 -9.42
CA SER A 127 0.37 -10.66 -8.24
C SER A 127 1.16 -10.04 -7.08
N TYR A 128 0.43 -9.37 -6.18
CA TYR A 128 0.93 -8.85 -4.91
C TYR A 128 0.32 -9.55 -3.69
N CYS A 129 -0.49 -10.59 -3.90
CA CYS A 129 -1.14 -11.33 -2.82
C CYS A 129 -1.07 -12.83 -3.11
N ALA A 130 -0.07 -13.50 -2.54
CA ALA A 130 0.10 -14.94 -2.70
C ALA A 130 -1.10 -15.74 -2.17
N THR A 131 -1.69 -15.32 -1.05
CA THR A 131 -2.85 -15.99 -0.44
C THR A 131 -4.13 -15.85 -1.28
N CYS A 132 -4.28 -14.74 -2.01
CA CYS A 132 -5.42 -14.49 -2.88
C CYS A 132 -5.33 -15.32 -4.17
N ASP A 133 -4.20 -15.21 -4.88
CA ASP A 133 -4.07 -15.73 -6.25
C ASP A 133 -3.34 -17.06 -6.34
N GLY A 134 -2.65 -17.50 -5.27
CA GLY A 134 -1.76 -18.66 -5.29
C GLY A 134 -2.43 -19.96 -5.79
N MET A 135 -3.72 -20.14 -5.50
CA MET A 135 -4.50 -21.27 -5.98
C MET A 135 -4.63 -21.34 -7.51
N LEU A 136 -4.60 -20.19 -8.20
CA LEU A 136 -4.60 -20.11 -9.68
C LEU A 136 -3.31 -20.67 -10.29
N TYR A 137 -2.26 -20.83 -9.49
CA TYR A 137 -0.94 -21.33 -9.87
C TYR A 137 -0.63 -22.71 -9.29
N ARG A 138 -1.67 -23.46 -8.88
CA ARG A 138 -1.52 -24.86 -8.48
C ARG A 138 -0.81 -25.68 -9.57
N ASN A 139 0.18 -26.47 -9.16
CA ASN A 139 1.03 -27.29 -10.05
C ASN A 139 1.84 -26.49 -11.09
N LYS A 140 1.96 -25.17 -10.94
CA LYS A 140 2.75 -24.30 -11.83
C LYS A 140 4.07 -23.89 -11.20
N LYS A 141 4.97 -23.31 -12.01
CA LYS A 141 6.23 -22.73 -11.54
C LYS A 141 6.06 -21.25 -11.26
N VAL A 142 6.36 -20.80 -10.04
CA VAL A 142 6.20 -19.41 -9.64
C VAL A 142 7.50 -18.83 -9.09
N ILE A 143 7.63 -17.51 -9.18
CA ILE A 143 8.74 -16.75 -8.59
C ILE A 143 8.17 -15.80 -7.56
N VAL A 144 8.72 -15.79 -6.35
CA VAL A 144 8.44 -14.79 -5.32
C VAL A 144 9.63 -13.85 -5.25
N VAL A 145 9.40 -12.56 -5.47
CA VAL A 145 10.40 -11.49 -5.35
C VAL A 145 10.03 -10.67 -4.12
N SER A 146 10.94 -10.55 -3.17
CA SER A 146 10.58 -10.01 -1.86
C SER A 146 11.55 -8.96 -1.34
N GLU A 147 11.01 -7.84 -0.85
CA GLU A 147 11.75 -6.74 -0.24
C GLU A 147 11.78 -6.81 1.31
N ASN A 148 11.13 -7.81 1.90
CA ASN A 148 10.97 -7.93 3.36
C ASN A 148 10.68 -9.39 3.78
N GLU A 149 10.69 -9.62 5.09
CA GLU A 149 10.49 -10.96 5.67
C GLU A 149 9.06 -11.49 5.46
N GLU A 150 8.06 -10.64 5.19
CA GLU A 150 6.67 -11.06 4.92
C GLU A 150 6.60 -12.00 3.70
N GLY A 151 7.46 -11.79 2.69
CA GLY A 151 7.50 -12.64 1.51
C GLY A 151 7.95 -14.08 1.79
N GLU A 152 8.61 -14.34 2.93
CA GLU A 152 8.95 -15.71 3.33
C GLU A 152 7.69 -16.53 3.63
N ALA A 153 6.72 -15.94 4.33
CA ALA A 153 5.44 -16.58 4.63
C ALA A 153 4.65 -16.85 3.33
N GLU A 154 4.64 -15.89 2.41
CA GLU A 154 4.01 -16.04 1.09
C GLU A 154 4.65 -17.15 0.25
N ALA A 155 5.98 -17.23 0.22
CA ALA A 155 6.72 -18.29 -0.47
C ALA A 155 6.43 -19.66 0.14
N ASN A 156 6.39 -19.76 1.48
CA ASN A 156 6.07 -20.98 2.20
C ASN A 156 4.63 -21.45 1.95
N PHE A 157 3.70 -20.53 1.81
CA PHE A 157 2.31 -20.82 1.42
C PHE A 157 2.25 -21.36 -0.02
N LEU A 158 2.91 -20.69 -0.97
CA LEU A 158 2.95 -21.13 -2.37
C LEU A 158 3.67 -22.48 -2.53
N ALA A 159 4.64 -22.79 -1.67
CA ALA A 159 5.37 -24.05 -1.69
C ALA A 159 4.49 -25.26 -1.36
N ASP A 160 3.32 -25.07 -0.74
CA ASP A 160 2.33 -26.13 -0.50
C ASP A 160 1.41 -26.38 -1.72
N ILE A 161 1.40 -25.48 -2.70
CA ILE A 161 0.39 -25.41 -3.77
C ILE A 161 1.02 -25.55 -5.16
N CYS A 162 2.16 -24.91 -5.38
CA CYS A 162 2.85 -24.81 -6.66
C CYS A 162 3.81 -25.99 -6.87
N LYS A 163 4.15 -26.26 -8.13
CA LYS A 163 5.09 -27.34 -8.49
C LYS A 163 6.53 -26.95 -8.14
N GLU A 164 6.87 -25.69 -8.30
CA GLU A 164 8.20 -25.15 -8.03
C GLU A 164 8.06 -23.69 -7.60
N VAL A 165 8.72 -23.32 -6.51
CA VAL A 165 8.76 -21.95 -6.00
C VAL A 165 10.21 -21.49 -5.97
N LEU A 166 10.49 -20.44 -6.73
CA LEU A 166 11.77 -19.73 -6.70
C LEU A 166 11.62 -18.48 -5.84
N TYR A 167 12.58 -18.21 -4.97
CA TYR A 167 12.54 -17.06 -4.06
C TYR A 167 13.75 -16.14 -4.30
N ILE A 168 13.48 -14.87 -4.58
CA ILE A 168 14.49 -13.83 -4.77
C ILE A 168 14.39 -12.83 -3.60
N PRO A 169 15.28 -12.90 -2.60
CA PRO A 169 15.35 -11.92 -1.53
C PRO A 169 16.09 -10.65 -1.98
N LEU A 170 15.48 -9.49 -1.76
CA LEU A 170 16.08 -8.16 -1.93
C LEU A 170 16.53 -7.55 -0.58
N TYR A 171 16.55 -8.38 0.47
CA TYR A 171 17.04 -8.12 1.82
C TYR A 171 18.03 -9.22 2.24
N LYS A 172 18.74 -9.05 3.35
CA LYS A 172 19.92 -9.88 3.68
C LYS A 172 19.64 -11.11 4.53
N ASN A 173 18.70 -11.03 5.47
CA ASN A 173 18.57 -12.01 6.54
C ASN A 173 17.27 -12.80 6.37
N ILE A 174 17.32 -13.94 5.69
CA ILE A 174 16.17 -14.86 5.62
C ILE A 174 16.01 -15.54 6.99
N ILE A 175 14.80 -15.51 7.55
CA ILE A 175 14.48 -16.13 8.83
C ILE A 175 14.16 -17.61 8.64
N TYR A 176 13.20 -17.93 7.76
CA TYR A 176 12.70 -19.28 7.55
C TYR A 176 12.01 -19.48 6.18
N LEU A 177 12.56 -20.39 5.38
CA LEU A 177 11.93 -20.93 4.18
C LEU A 177 11.90 -22.46 4.25
N LYS A 178 10.84 -23.07 3.73
CA LYS A 178 10.73 -24.53 3.57
C LYS A 178 11.80 -25.05 2.60
N ASP A 179 12.24 -26.30 2.81
CA ASP A 179 13.29 -26.95 2.01
C ASP A 179 12.98 -27.03 0.50
N ASN A 180 11.70 -27.02 0.13
CA ASN A 180 11.25 -27.06 -1.26
C ASN A 180 11.17 -25.67 -1.94
N VAL A 181 11.55 -24.60 -1.25
CA VAL A 181 11.71 -23.26 -1.83
C VAL A 181 13.16 -23.06 -2.27
N LYS A 182 13.38 -22.79 -3.55
CA LYS A 182 14.73 -22.57 -4.08
C LYS A 182 15.07 -21.09 -4.07
N VAL A 183 16.02 -20.70 -3.22
CA VAL A 183 16.52 -19.32 -3.13
C VAL A 183 17.47 -19.01 -4.28
N LEU A 184 17.28 -17.86 -4.92
CA LEU A 184 18.11 -17.33 -5.99
C LEU A 184 18.68 -15.96 -5.57
N ASP A 185 19.99 -15.84 -5.60
CA ASP A 185 20.66 -14.54 -5.53
C ASP A 185 20.62 -13.90 -6.92
N ALA A 186 19.64 -13.05 -7.17
CA ALA A 186 19.48 -12.32 -8.44
C ALA A 186 18.73 -11.01 -8.20
N LYS A 187 18.84 -10.05 -9.11
CA LYS A 187 18.06 -8.81 -9.09
C LYS A 187 17.10 -8.75 -10.27
N PRO A 188 15.79 -8.57 -10.05
CA PRO A 188 14.82 -8.49 -11.13
C PRO A 188 15.02 -7.21 -11.96
N LYS A 189 14.86 -7.31 -13.28
CA LYS A 189 15.00 -6.18 -14.22
C LYS A 189 13.72 -5.88 -14.99
N ALA A 190 13.05 -6.92 -15.50
CA ALA A 190 11.83 -6.77 -16.27
C ALA A 190 10.96 -8.03 -16.19
N VAL A 191 9.66 -7.82 -16.23
CA VAL A 191 8.66 -8.86 -16.46
C VAL A 191 8.48 -9.01 -17.96
N ILE A 192 8.65 -10.24 -18.46
CA ILE A 192 8.51 -10.56 -19.88
C ILE A 192 7.24 -11.38 -20.07
N GLY A 193 6.45 -11.02 -21.09
CA GLY A 193 5.29 -11.78 -21.49
C GLY A 193 5.10 -11.82 -23.00
N ALA A 194 4.17 -12.66 -23.42
CA ALA A 194 3.73 -12.76 -24.80
C ALA A 194 2.20 -12.60 -24.81
N GLU A 195 1.69 -11.78 -25.73
CA GLU A 195 0.27 -11.40 -25.76
C GLU A 195 -0.17 -10.81 -24.40
N ASP A 196 -1.20 -11.40 -23.77
CA ASP A 196 -1.77 -10.99 -22.49
C ASP A 196 -1.34 -11.86 -21.31
N LYS A 197 -0.18 -12.52 -21.39
CA LYS A 197 0.30 -13.38 -20.30
C LYS A 197 1.80 -13.26 -20.06
N LEU A 198 2.17 -13.21 -18.79
CA LEU A 198 3.53 -13.43 -18.33
C LEU A 198 4.11 -14.75 -18.86
N THR A 199 5.39 -14.75 -19.24
CA THR A 199 6.13 -15.97 -19.58
C THR A 199 7.47 -16.12 -18.84
N ALA A 200 8.07 -15.02 -18.38
CA ALA A 200 9.37 -15.06 -17.70
C ALA A 200 9.65 -13.80 -16.85
N LEU A 201 10.62 -13.93 -15.94
CA LEU A 201 11.29 -12.82 -15.26
C LEU A 201 12.71 -12.65 -15.83
N GLU A 202 13.03 -11.48 -16.35
CA GLU A 202 14.41 -11.09 -16.66
C GLU A 202 15.10 -10.58 -15.38
N THR A 203 16.30 -11.10 -15.11
CA THR A 203 17.14 -10.69 -13.97
C THR A 203 18.48 -10.12 -14.43
N ASP A 204 19.33 -9.72 -13.49
CA ASP A 204 20.71 -9.33 -13.78
C ASP A 204 21.63 -10.48 -14.18
N LYS A 205 21.23 -11.73 -13.94
CA LYS A 205 22.03 -12.92 -14.26
C LYS A 205 21.46 -13.71 -15.45
N GLU A 206 20.15 -13.93 -15.47
CA GLU A 206 19.48 -14.77 -16.47
C GLU A 206 17.99 -14.43 -16.63
N THR A 207 17.36 -15.01 -17.66
CA THR A 207 15.90 -14.98 -17.85
C THR A 207 15.29 -16.29 -17.38
N ILE A 208 14.39 -16.20 -16.40
CA ILE A 208 13.79 -17.35 -15.74
C ILE A 208 12.35 -17.53 -16.21
N THR A 209 12.05 -18.64 -16.88
CA THR A 209 10.67 -18.96 -17.27
C THR A 209 9.83 -19.29 -16.05
N CYS A 210 8.62 -18.77 -16.01
CA CYS A 210 7.67 -18.97 -14.92
C CYS A 210 6.23 -18.71 -15.37
N ASP A 211 5.29 -19.31 -14.67
CA ASP A 211 3.86 -19.12 -14.91
C ASP A 211 3.27 -17.94 -14.13
N GLY A 212 3.91 -17.55 -13.01
CA GLY A 212 3.47 -16.46 -12.15
C GLY A 212 4.62 -15.82 -11.37
N ILE A 213 4.51 -14.51 -11.10
CA ILE A 213 5.44 -13.76 -10.25
C ILE A 213 4.65 -13.08 -9.13
N PHE A 214 5.06 -13.30 -7.89
CA PHE A 214 4.50 -12.67 -6.69
C PHE A 214 5.50 -11.68 -6.11
N PHE A 215 5.10 -10.42 -5.99
CA PHE A 215 5.96 -9.37 -5.45
C PHE A 215 5.56 -9.03 -4.01
N ALA A 216 6.37 -9.46 -3.04
CA ALA A 216 6.23 -9.07 -1.64
C ALA A 216 7.01 -7.76 -1.40
N LYS A 217 6.39 -6.63 -1.73
CA LYS A 217 6.99 -5.29 -1.62
C LYS A 217 6.64 -4.61 -0.31
N ASN A 218 7.49 -3.70 0.16
CA ASN A 218 7.20 -2.88 1.34
C ASN A 218 6.05 -1.89 1.13
N THR A 219 5.93 -1.41 -0.11
CA THR A 219 4.91 -0.45 -0.55
C THR A 219 4.47 -0.82 -1.95
N LEU A 220 3.16 -0.91 -2.17
CA LEU A 220 2.61 -1.08 -3.50
C LEU A 220 2.62 0.25 -4.27
N PRO A 221 2.92 0.26 -5.58
CA PRO A 221 2.72 1.43 -6.40
C PRO A 221 1.24 1.88 -6.34
N PRO A 222 0.95 3.19 -6.23
CA PRO A 222 -0.41 3.66 -6.02
C PRO A 222 -1.43 3.21 -7.08
N ASP A 223 -1.00 3.10 -8.33
CA ASP A 223 -1.78 2.65 -9.49
C ASP A 223 -2.15 1.15 -9.45
N SER A 224 -1.41 0.36 -8.65
CA SER A 224 -1.81 -1.03 -8.37
C SER A 224 -2.89 -1.15 -7.29
N LEU A 225 -3.03 -0.17 -6.40
CA LEU A 225 -4.08 -0.14 -5.38
C LEU A 225 -5.43 0.27 -5.97
N VAL A 226 -5.43 1.27 -6.86
CA VAL A 226 -6.62 1.79 -7.54
C VAL A 226 -6.35 1.81 -9.03
N PHE A 227 -7.01 0.92 -9.78
CA PHE A 227 -6.80 0.81 -11.22
C PHE A 227 -7.12 2.13 -11.95
N GLY A 228 -6.21 2.55 -12.84
CA GLY A 228 -6.36 3.79 -13.62
C GLY A 228 -6.13 5.07 -12.82
N LEU A 229 -5.54 4.99 -11.62
CA LEU A 229 -5.06 6.16 -10.89
C LEU A 229 -3.88 6.79 -11.64
N LYS A 230 -3.94 8.10 -11.88
CA LYS A 230 -2.85 8.84 -12.52
C LYS A 230 -1.71 9.13 -11.54
N THR A 231 -0.50 8.95 -12.01
CA THR A 231 0.72 9.16 -11.24
C THR A 231 1.77 9.91 -12.07
N ASP A 232 2.46 10.85 -11.44
CA ASP A 232 3.70 11.44 -11.97
C ASP A 232 4.91 10.72 -11.34
N GLY A 233 5.45 9.77 -12.09
CA GLY A 233 6.48 8.85 -11.62
C GLY A 233 5.99 8.00 -10.44
N LYS A 234 6.44 8.32 -9.23
CA LYS A 234 6.08 7.60 -7.99
C LYS A 234 5.01 8.31 -7.15
N ASN A 235 4.59 9.49 -7.58
CA ASN A 235 3.67 10.35 -6.84
C ASN A 235 2.27 10.27 -7.46
N ILE A 236 1.24 10.23 -6.64
CA ILE A 236 -0.15 10.32 -7.06
C ILE A 236 -0.43 11.76 -7.50
N GLU A 237 -1.00 11.94 -8.70
CA GLU A 237 -1.43 13.25 -9.16
C GLU A 237 -2.67 13.70 -8.39
N VAL A 238 -2.57 14.88 -7.77
CA VAL A 238 -3.68 15.50 -7.03
C VAL A 238 -3.82 16.98 -7.35
N ASP A 239 -5.04 17.49 -7.20
CA ASP A 239 -5.32 18.93 -7.23
C ASP A 239 -5.09 19.59 -5.84
N ARG A 240 -5.42 20.88 -5.72
CA ARG A 240 -5.31 21.64 -4.45
C ARG A 240 -6.26 21.17 -3.35
N HIS A 241 -7.26 20.36 -3.69
CA HIS A 241 -8.21 19.75 -2.77
C HIS A 241 -7.81 18.31 -2.41
N MET A 242 -6.61 17.87 -2.79
CA MET A 242 -6.10 16.51 -2.63
C MET A 242 -6.92 15.47 -3.41
N ALA A 243 -7.74 15.89 -4.36
CA ALA A 243 -8.54 14.99 -5.19
C ALA A 243 -7.68 14.40 -6.31
N THR A 244 -7.85 13.10 -6.55
CA THR A 244 -7.20 12.39 -7.66
C THR A 244 -8.09 12.43 -8.91
N ASN A 245 -7.66 11.78 -10.00
CA ASN A 245 -8.51 11.58 -11.17
C ASN A 245 -9.66 10.58 -10.93
N GLN A 246 -9.64 9.82 -9.83
CA GLN A 246 -10.66 8.86 -9.48
C GLN A 246 -11.72 9.51 -8.56
N PRO A 247 -13.03 9.43 -8.88
CA PRO A 247 -14.07 10.10 -8.09
C PRO A 247 -14.09 9.64 -6.63
N ARG A 248 -14.13 10.58 -5.67
CA ARG A 248 -14.12 10.27 -4.21
C ARG A 248 -12.86 9.53 -3.73
N VAL A 249 -11.78 9.53 -4.52
CA VAL A 249 -10.45 9.07 -4.10
C VAL A 249 -9.55 10.29 -3.97
N TYR A 250 -8.97 10.43 -2.79
CA TYR A 250 -8.06 11.50 -2.42
C TYR A 250 -6.70 10.91 -2.07
N ALA A 251 -5.64 11.70 -2.10
CA ALA A 251 -4.32 11.29 -1.63
C ALA A 251 -3.63 12.38 -0.83
N ALA A 252 -2.87 12.02 0.20
CA ALA A 252 -2.23 12.97 1.11
C ALA A 252 -0.91 12.46 1.71
N GLY A 253 0.02 13.37 1.95
CA GLY A 253 1.34 13.05 2.49
C GLY A 253 2.35 12.76 1.40
N ASP A 254 3.39 12.01 1.73
CA ASP A 254 4.53 11.86 0.81
C ASP A 254 4.20 11.12 -0.50
N CYS A 255 3.08 10.40 -0.54
CA CYS A 255 2.58 9.77 -1.76
C CYS A 255 2.15 10.79 -2.83
N THR A 256 1.93 12.06 -2.48
CA THR A 256 1.62 13.15 -3.44
C THR A 256 2.85 13.94 -3.87
N GLY A 257 4.04 13.57 -3.38
CA GLY A 257 5.30 14.21 -3.75
C GLY A 257 5.89 15.15 -2.70
N ALA A 258 7.01 15.76 -3.09
CA ALA A 258 7.80 16.63 -2.23
C ALA A 258 7.10 17.98 -1.96
N PRO A 259 7.41 18.69 -0.85
CA PRO A 259 8.42 18.33 0.16
C PRO A 259 7.94 17.26 1.14
N TYR A 260 8.83 16.33 1.50
CA TYR A 260 8.55 15.23 2.44
C TYR A 260 8.73 15.72 3.87
N GLN A 261 7.69 16.33 4.42
CA GLN A 261 7.71 17.00 5.72
C GLN A 261 6.44 16.66 6.52
N ILE A 262 6.59 16.49 7.83
CA ILE A 262 5.50 16.09 8.74
C ILE A 262 4.35 17.12 8.69
N ALA A 263 4.67 18.42 8.76
CA ALA A 263 3.66 19.48 8.72
C ALA A 263 2.89 19.52 7.38
N LYS A 264 3.57 19.25 6.27
CA LYS A 264 2.95 19.11 4.94
C LYS A 264 2.00 17.91 4.93
N ALA A 265 2.45 16.75 5.39
CA ALA A 265 1.63 15.55 5.46
C ALA A 265 0.39 15.72 6.34
N VAL A 266 0.52 16.32 7.52
CA VAL A 266 -0.60 16.63 8.41
C VAL A 266 -1.59 17.59 7.74
N GLY A 267 -1.09 18.65 7.11
CA GLY A 267 -1.91 19.63 6.40
C GLY A 267 -2.67 19.05 5.21
N GLU A 268 -2.02 18.22 4.39
CA GLU A 268 -2.68 17.53 3.28
C GLU A 268 -3.71 16.51 3.77
N GLY A 269 -3.42 15.78 4.85
CA GLY A 269 -4.39 14.87 5.48
C GLY A 269 -5.66 15.59 5.91
N LEU A 270 -5.53 16.79 6.49
CA LEU A 270 -6.65 17.67 6.78
C LEU A 270 -7.44 18.00 5.50
N VAL A 271 -6.77 18.52 4.47
CA VAL A 271 -7.43 18.93 3.21
C VAL A 271 -8.19 17.75 2.58
N ALA A 272 -7.56 16.58 2.46
CA ALA A 272 -8.20 15.37 1.92
C ALA A 272 -9.44 14.97 2.71
N ALA A 273 -9.39 15.03 4.04
CA ALA A 273 -10.55 14.74 4.88
C ALA A 273 -11.69 15.72 4.67
N LEU A 274 -11.40 17.03 4.55
CA LEU A 274 -12.44 18.04 4.29
C LEU A 274 -13.11 17.82 2.94
N SER A 275 -12.31 17.54 1.91
CA SER A 275 -12.80 17.29 0.55
C SER A 275 -13.68 16.04 0.50
N ALA A 276 -13.24 14.93 1.12
CA ALA A 276 -14.02 13.70 1.22
C ALA A 276 -15.34 13.90 1.96
N VAL A 277 -15.31 14.60 3.11
CA VAL A 277 -16.51 14.91 3.89
C VAL A 277 -17.51 15.72 3.07
N ALA A 278 -17.04 16.77 2.39
CA ALA A 278 -17.88 17.63 1.58
C ALA A 278 -18.60 16.84 0.46
N GLU A 279 -17.89 15.91 -0.16
CA GLU A 279 -18.46 15.08 -1.23
C GLU A 279 -19.49 14.08 -0.71
N ILE A 280 -19.20 13.40 0.41
CA ILE A 280 -20.14 12.49 1.06
C ILE A 280 -21.43 13.20 1.49
N ASP A 281 -21.33 14.46 1.94
CA ASP A 281 -22.50 15.24 2.35
C ASP A 281 -23.35 15.73 1.18
N LYS A 282 -22.79 15.86 -0.03
CA LYS A 282 -23.59 16.08 -1.24
C LYS A 282 -24.39 14.84 -1.60
N MET A 283 -23.77 13.66 -1.55
CA MET A 283 -24.44 12.38 -1.86
C MET A 283 -25.64 12.07 -0.97
N LYS A 284 -25.71 12.63 0.25
CA LYS A 284 -26.87 12.46 1.15
C LYS A 284 -28.08 13.34 0.78
N LYS A 285 -27.90 14.34 -0.08
CA LYS A 285 -28.93 15.31 -0.45
C LYS A 285 -29.63 14.96 -1.76
N GLU A 286 -29.05 14.04 -2.52
CA GLU A 286 -29.60 13.45 -3.75
C GLU A 286 -30.39 12.18 -3.41
#